data_AF-A0A9E5WRD6-F1
#
_entry.id   AF-A0A9E5WRD6-F1
#
_cell.length_a   1.000
_cell.length_b   1.000
_cell.length_c   1.000
_cell.angle_alpha   90.00
_cell.angle_beta   90.00
_cell.angle_gamma   90.00
#
_symmetry.space_group_name_H-M   'P 1'
#
loop_
_entity.id
_entity.type
_entity.pdbx_description
1 polymer ?
#
loop_
_entity_poly.entity_id
_entity_poly.type
_entity_poly.pdbx_seq_one_letter_code
_entity_poly.pdbx_strand_id
1 'polypeptide(L)'
;MLKRIRRELAADPSRRRKLEVLRELRRWNRRTPEADACESSLHAFVRHAWPIVEPRMAFLDNWHIRAICEHLEYATRTPHYKLLINVPPGCMKSLLVAVFWPCWVWGPAGWPESRWLFASYSADLSTRDSLRCREILESDWYRRNWGHRVRLAGDANLKTYFANTAGGWRMATSVGGRGTGEHPDFRVWDDPHKVTEAESDVERENVLRWRDGTLA
;
A
#
# COMPACT_ATOMS: atom_id res chain seq x y z
N MET A 1 -38.72 4.18 -35.06
CA MET A 1 -37.43 3.83 -35.69
C MET A 1 -36.37 3.36 -34.68
N LEU A 2 -35.97 4.17 -33.69
CA LEU A 2 -34.96 3.82 -32.67
C LEU A 2 -35.29 2.59 -31.80
N LYS A 3 -36.57 2.35 -31.46
CA LYS A 3 -37.00 1.14 -30.73
C LYS A 3 -36.87 -0.16 -31.55
N ARG A 4 -36.97 -0.08 -32.88
CA ARG A 4 -36.87 -1.21 -33.81
C ARG A 4 -35.40 -1.57 -34.07
N ILE A 5 -34.56 -0.55 -34.27
CA ILE A 5 -33.10 -0.69 -34.34
C ILE A 5 -32.52 -1.29 -33.04
N ARG A 6 -33.01 -0.87 -31.87
CA ARG A 6 -32.61 -1.47 -30.57
C ARG A 6 -33.03 -2.94 -30.42
N ARG A 7 -34.16 -3.36 -31.00
CA ARG A 7 -34.62 -4.76 -30.99
C ARG A 7 -33.81 -5.64 -31.95
N GLU A 8 -33.52 -5.13 -33.16
CA GLU A 8 -32.69 -5.83 -34.15
C GLU A 8 -31.23 -5.96 -33.72
N LEU A 9 -30.66 -4.95 -33.03
CA LEU A 9 -29.32 -5.03 -32.45
C LEU A 9 -29.21 -6.01 -31.26
N ALA A 10 -30.32 -6.34 -30.61
CA ALA A 10 -30.36 -7.26 -29.46
C ALA A 10 -30.55 -8.74 -29.87
N ALA A 11 -30.94 -9.01 -31.12
CA ALA A 11 -31.23 -10.34 -31.63
C ALA A 11 -29.99 -11.08 -32.16
N ASP A 12 -28.89 -10.37 -32.45
CA ASP A 12 -27.63 -10.95 -32.92
C ASP A 12 -26.72 -11.33 -31.72
N PRO A 13 -26.43 -12.63 -31.49
CA PRO A 13 -25.61 -13.10 -30.36
C PRO A 13 -24.20 -12.49 -30.34
N SER A 14 -23.61 -12.21 -31.51
CA SER A 14 -22.26 -11.63 -31.62
C SER A 14 -22.25 -10.16 -31.18
N ARG A 15 -23.29 -9.41 -31.55
CA ARG A 15 -23.48 -8.02 -31.10
C ARG A 15 -23.86 -7.92 -29.63
N ARG A 16 -24.61 -8.90 -29.10
CA ARG A 16 -24.96 -8.98 -27.67
C ARG A 16 -23.72 -9.16 -26.81
N ARG A 17 -22.83 -10.08 -27.19
CA ARG A 17 -21.54 -10.31 -26.52
C ARG A 17 -20.62 -9.09 -26.61
N LYS A 18 -20.58 -8.42 -27.76
CA LYS A 18 -19.82 -7.17 -27.94
C LYS A 18 -20.36 -6.02 -27.06
N LEU A 19 -21.67 -5.90 -26.93
CA LEU A 19 -22.32 -4.90 -26.06
C LEU A 19 -22.12 -5.20 -24.58
N GLU A 20 -22.10 -6.49 -24.20
CA GLU A 20 -21.82 -6.94 -22.84
C GLU A 20 -20.37 -6.65 -22.46
N VAL A 21 -19.41 -7.02 -23.31
CA VAL A 21 -18.00 -6.65 -23.17
C VAL A 21 -17.82 -5.13 -23.12
N LEU A 22 -18.49 -4.35 -23.98
CA LEU A 22 -18.42 -2.89 -23.94
C LEU A 22 -19.03 -2.30 -22.66
N ARG A 23 -20.07 -2.91 -22.09
CA ARG A 23 -20.66 -2.50 -20.81
C ARG A 23 -19.75 -2.84 -19.64
N GLU A 24 -19.13 -4.01 -19.67
CA GLU A 24 -18.10 -4.40 -18.71
C GLU A 24 -16.91 -3.45 -18.81
N LEU A 25 -16.37 -3.22 -20.00
CA LEU A 25 -15.31 -2.25 -20.24
C LEU A 25 -15.70 -0.85 -19.75
N ARG A 26 -16.91 -0.37 -20.03
CA ARG A 26 -17.39 0.92 -19.51
C ARG A 26 -17.55 0.93 -17.99
N ARG A 27 -17.91 -0.20 -17.37
CA ARG A 27 -18.03 -0.36 -15.92
C ARG A 27 -16.65 -0.35 -15.25
N TRP A 28 -15.67 -1.01 -15.86
CA TRP A 28 -14.27 -1.00 -15.45
C TRP A 28 -13.59 0.34 -15.69
N ASN A 29 -13.97 1.06 -16.75
CA ASN A 29 -13.39 2.34 -17.12
C ASN A 29 -14.15 3.55 -16.55
N ARG A 30 -15.20 3.31 -15.73
CA ARG A 30 -15.92 4.38 -15.04
C ARG A 30 -15.15 4.73 -13.78
N ARG A 31 -14.22 5.69 -13.92
CA ARG A 31 -13.58 6.32 -12.77
C ARG A 31 -14.65 6.83 -11.80
N THR A 32 -14.55 6.42 -10.55
CA THR A 32 -15.40 6.94 -9.48
C THR A 32 -14.75 8.21 -8.94
N PRO A 33 -15.54 9.22 -8.51
CA PRO A 33 -14.99 10.39 -7.84
C PRO A 33 -14.09 10.03 -6.64
N GLU A 34 -14.40 8.90 -5.98
CA GLU A 34 -13.62 8.35 -4.87
C GLU A 34 -12.24 7.86 -5.34
N ALA A 35 -12.17 7.11 -6.45
CA ALA A 35 -10.91 6.68 -7.03
C ALA A 35 -10.07 7.87 -7.48
N ASP A 36 -10.69 8.86 -8.14
CA ASP A 36 -10.02 10.08 -8.57
C ASP A 36 -9.46 10.88 -7.38
N ALA A 37 -10.22 10.97 -6.27
CA ALA A 37 -9.74 11.61 -5.04
C ALA A 37 -8.54 10.85 -4.44
N CYS A 38 -8.60 9.52 -4.38
CA CYS A 38 -7.49 8.70 -3.89
C CYS A 38 -6.24 8.77 -4.79
N GLU A 39 -6.41 8.89 -6.10
CA GLU A 39 -5.31 9.12 -7.04
C GLU A 39 -4.68 10.52 -6.88
N SER A 40 -5.47 11.50 -6.40
CA SER A 40 -4.97 12.86 -6.19
C SER A 40 -4.10 13.02 -4.94
N SER A 41 -4.34 12.26 -3.86
CA SER A 41 -3.52 12.31 -2.65
C SER A 41 -3.61 11.04 -1.80
N LEU A 42 -2.53 10.75 -1.10
CA LEU A 42 -2.44 9.70 -0.08
C LEU A 42 -3.38 9.99 1.09
N HIS A 43 -3.57 11.27 1.46
CA HIS A 43 -4.50 11.64 2.52
C HIS A 43 -5.94 11.22 2.20
N ALA A 44 -6.40 11.50 0.98
CA ALA A 44 -7.72 11.07 0.53
C ALA A 44 -7.83 9.53 0.55
N PHE A 45 -6.79 8.83 0.09
CA PHE A 45 -6.75 7.37 0.16
C PHE A 45 -6.86 6.84 1.59
N VAL A 46 -6.11 7.41 2.54
CA VAL A 46 -6.18 7.04 3.97
C VAL A 46 -7.62 7.17 4.49
N ARG A 47 -8.29 8.29 4.19
CA ARG A 47 -9.69 8.51 4.61
C ARG A 47 -10.64 7.43 4.12
N HIS A 48 -10.50 7.02 2.86
CA HIS A 48 -11.36 6.00 2.26
C HIS A 48 -10.99 4.57 2.66
N ALA A 49 -9.70 4.29 2.89
CA ALA A 49 -9.21 2.98 3.31
C ALA A 49 -9.40 2.73 4.82
N TRP A 50 -9.56 3.78 5.63
CA TRP A 50 -9.65 3.69 7.09
C TRP A 50 -10.67 2.66 7.61
N PRO A 51 -11.93 2.61 7.11
CA PRO A 51 -12.92 1.65 7.61
C PRO A 51 -12.55 0.18 7.38
N ILE A 52 -11.60 -0.11 6.49
CA ILE A 52 -11.10 -1.46 6.22
C ILE A 52 -10.15 -1.89 7.36
N VAL A 53 -9.29 -0.98 7.81
CA VAL A 53 -8.27 -1.26 8.83
C VAL A 53 -8.82 -1.11 10.25
N GLU A 54 -9.65 -0.09 10.48
CA GLU A 54 -10.20 0.24 11.80
C GLU A 54 -11.73 0.42 11.72
N PRO A 55 -12.51 -0.66 11.54
CA PRO A 55 -13.95 -0.60 11.27
C PRO A 55 -14.79 -0.05 12.43
N ARG A 56 -14.25 -0.06 13.65
CA ARG A 56 -14.95 0.37 14.87
C ARG A 56 -14.64 1.81 15.27
N MET A 57 -13.66 2.45 14.63
CA MET A 57 -13.21 3.80 14.98
C MET A 57 -13.42 4.74 13.80
N ALA A 58 -14.05 5.88 14.06
CA ALA A 58 -14.12 6.93 13.06
C ALA A 58 -12.72 7.48 12.78
N PHE A 59 -12.45 7.80 11.51
CA PHE A 59 -11.22 8.50 11.15
C PHE A 59 -11.27 9.92 11.70
N LEU A 60 -10.33 10.27 12.59
CA LEU A 60 -10.17 11.61 13.13
C LEU A 60 -9.03 12.31 12.42
N ASP A 61 -9.37 13.19 11.49
CA ASP A 61 -8.39 13.95 10.72
C ASP A 61 -7.68 15.00 11.58
N ASN A 62 -6.40 15.24 11.29
CA ASN A 62 -5.57 16.22 11.98
C ASN A 62 -4.40 16.68 11.10
N TRP A 63 -3.82 17.84 11.40
CA TRP A 63 -2.79 18.48 10.58
C TRP A 63 -1.54 17.60 10.35
N HIS A 64 -1.12 16.87 11.39
CA HIS A 64 0.07 16.03 11.32
C HIS A 64 -0.11 14.84 10.37
N ILE A 65 -1.34 14.32 10.23
CA ILE A 65 -1.65 13.24 9.29
C ILE A 65 -1.43 13.74 7.85
N ARG A 66 -1.93 14.93 7.54
CA ARG A 66 -1.74 15.56 6.22
C ARG A 66 -0.28 15.81 5.92
N ALA A 67 0.45 16.40 6.87
CA ALA A 67 1.89 16.65 6.73
C ALA A 67 2.68 15.36 6.45
N ILE A 68 2.40 14.28 7.20
CA ILE A 68 3.03 12.97 6.96
C ILE A 68 2.68 12.47 5.56
N CYS A 69 1.41 12.51 5.15
CA CYS A 69 1.01 12.07 3.82
C CYS A 69 1.74 12.84 2.70
N GLU A 70 1.83 14.17 2.80
CA GLU A 70 2.52 15.01 1.82
C GLU A 70 4.01 14.66 1.70
N HIS A 71 4.70 14.44 2.84
CA HIS A 71 6.09 14.01 2.82
C HIS A 71 6.29 12.60 2.25
N LEU A 72 5.36 11.67 2.51
CA LEU A 72 5.39 10.33 1.93
C LEU A 72 5.14 10.36 0.42
N GLU A 73 4.22 11.18 -0.05
CA GLU A 73 4.00 11.41 -1.49
C GLU A 73 5.23 12.02 -2.16
N TYR A 74 5.89 12.99 -1.50
CA TYR A 74 7.14 13.55 -1.98
C TYR A 74 8.24 12.48 -2.04
N ALA A 75 8.34 11.63 -1.01
CA ALA A 75 9.27 10.49 -0.98
C ALA A 75 9.02 9.49 -2.11
N THR A 76 7.75 9.24 -2.48
CA THR A 76 7.40 8.38 -3.63
C THR A 76 7.95 8.91 -4.95
N ARG A 77 7.98 10.23 -5.13
CA ARG A 77 8.37 10.86 -6.40
C ARG A 77 9.85 11.27 -6.44
N THR A 78 10.56 11.16 -5.32
CA THR A 78 11.93 11.68 -5.17
C THR A 78 12.91 10.54 -4.88
N PRO A 79 13.71 10.14 -5.88
CA PRO A 79 14.75 9.13 -5.69
C PRO A 79 15.71 9.50 -4.55
N HIS A 80 16.09 8.51 -3.73
CA HIS A 80 17.03 8.67 -2.62
C HIS A 80 16.61 9.63 -1.49
N TYR A 81 15.34 10.04 -1.44
CA TYR A 81 14.84 10.87 -0.37
C TYR A 81 14.88 10.14 0.98
N LYS A 82 15.47 10.78 2.00
CA LYS A 82 15.55 10.25 3.37
C LYS A 82 14.56 11.01 4.25
N LEU A 83 13.58 10.30 4.79
CA LEU A 83 12.53 10.86 5.64
C LEU A 83 12.64 10.31 7.05
N LEU A 84 12.65 11.20 8.05
CA LEU A 84 12.50 10.85 9.46
C LEU A 84 11.21 11.48 9.99
N ILE A 85 10.34 10.67 10.57
CA ILE A 85 9.07 11.10 11.15
C ILE A 85 9.13 10.89 12.65
N ASN A 86 9.11 11.98 13.43
CA ASN A 86 9.07 11.92 14.89
C ASN A 86 7.75 12.49 15.41
N VAL A 87 6.84 11.61 15.83
CA VAL A 87 5.53 11.97 16.39
C VAL A 87 5.20 11.08 17.59
N PRO A 88 4.36 11.54 18.55
CA PRO A 88 3.99 10.75 19.71
C PRO A 88 3.32 9.40 19.38
N PRO A 89 3.34 8.43 20.31
CA PRO A 89 2.59 7.19 20.15
C PRO A 89 1.09 7.45 20.03
N GLY A 90 0.37 6.58 19.31
CA GLY A 90 -1.07 6.73 19.06
C GLY A 90 -1.42 7.70 17.91
N CYS A 91 -0.44 8.36 17.29
CA CYS A 91 -0.65 9.25 16.14
C CYS A 91 -0.67 8.53 14.78
N MET A 92 -1.05 7.24 14.74
CA MET A 92 -1.20 6.43 13.52
C MET A 92 0.00 6.39 12.54
N LYS A 93 1.21 6.78 12.97
CA LYS A 93 2.43 6.81 12.14
C LYS A 93 2.69 5.49 11.42
N SER A 94 2.60 4.38 12.14
CA SER A 94 2.91 3.04 11.62
C SER A 94 1.90 2.63 10.55
N LEU A 95 0.62 2.99 10.74
CA LEU A 95 -0.40 2.72 9.73
C LEU A 95 -0.18 3.56 8.46
N LEU A 96 0.13 4.86 8.61
CA LEU A 96 0.43 5.71 7.46
C LEU A 96 1.57 5.16 6.63
N VAL A 97 2.71 4.86 7.28
CA VAL A 97 3.95 4.50 6.58
C VAL A 97 3.95 3.04 6.14
N ALA A 98 3.50 2.11 6.99
CA ALA A 98 3.62 0.68 6.73
C ALA A 98 2.36 0.02 6.17
N VAL A 99 1.19 0.65 6.22
CA VAL A 99 -0.07 0.06 5.76
C VAL A 99 -0.63 0.82 4.56
N PHE A 100 -0.97 2.11 4.74
CA PHE A 100 -1.67 2.87 3.71
C PHE A 100 -0.76 3.27 2.54
N TRP A 101 0.43 3.78 2.83
CA TRP A 101 1.35 4.26 1.81
C TRP A 101 1.72 3.21 0.74
N PRO A 102 2.16 1.98 1.07
CA PRO A 102 2.48 0.99 0.05
C PRO A 102 1.27 0.60 -0.81
N CYS A 103 0.07 0.50 -0.22
CA CYS A 103 -1.15 0.28 -1.00
C CYS A 103 -1.41 1.45 -1.96
N TRP A 104 -1.26 2.69 -1.49
CA TRP A 104 -1.44 3.87 -2.33
C TRP A 104 -0.42 3.92 -3.49
N VAL A 105 0.85 3.60 -3.21
CA VAL A 105 1.90 3.58 -4.24
C VAL A 105 1.61 2.54 -5.31
N TRP A 106 1.23 1.32 -4.90
CA TRP A 106 0.94 0.24 -5.86
C TRP A 106 -0.26 0.55 -6.76
N GLY A 107 -1.37 1.06 -6.21
CA GLY A 107 -2.61 1.26 -6.97
C GLY A 107 -2.81 2.70 -7.44
N PRO A 108 -3.29 3.59 -6.56
CA PRO A 108 -3.57 4.99 -6.89
C PRO A 108 -2.41 5.73 -7.57
N ALA A 109 -1.19 5.69 -7.00
CA ALA A 109 -0.02 6.36 -7.57
C ALA A 109 0.54 5.66 -8.82
N GLY A 110 0.07 4.45 -9.10
CA GLY A 110 0.37 3.74 -10.34
C GLY A 110 1.78 3.16 -10.42
N TRP A 111 2.39 2.79 -9.29
CA TRP A 111 3.72 2.17 -9.25
C TRP A 111 3.68 0.74 -8.66
N PRO A 112 2.98 -0.20 -9.32
CA PRO A 112 2.77 -1.56 -8.81
C PRO A 112 4.06 -2.40 -8.76
N GLU A 113 5.06 -2.11 -9.58
CA GLU A 113 6.35 -2.82 -9.60
C GLU A 113 7.29 -2.45 -8.45
N SER A 114 6.94 -1.45 -7.63
CA SER A 114 7.77 -1.04 -6.50
C SER A 114 7.93 -2.13 -5.44
N ARG A 115 9.13 -2.21 -4.88
CA ARG A 115 9.59 -3.25 -3.95
C ARG A 115 9.86 -2.65 -2.58
N TRP A 116 9.41 -3.33 -1.53
CA TRP A 116 9.33 -2.77 -0.20
C TRP A 116 9.93 -3.68 0.85
N LEU A 117 10.83 -3.15 1.67
CA LEU A 117 11.29 -3.80 2.89
C LEU A 117 10.87 -3.00 4.11
N PHE A 118 10.15 -3.66 5.01
CA PHE A 118 9.74 -3.12 6.30
C PHE A 118 10.48 -3.84 7.43
N ALA A 119 11.12 -3.08 8.30
CA ALA A 119 11.76 -3.60 9.49
C ALA A 119 11.31 -2.85 10.74
N SER A 120 11.11 -3.61 11.81
CA SER A 120 10.83 -3.09 13.15
C SER A 120 11.65 -3.86 14.17
N TYR A 121 11.87 -3.31 15.38
CA TYR A 121 12.47 -4.07 16.48
C TYR A 121 11.67 -5.36 16.80
N SER A 122 10.36 -5.35 16.53
CA SER A 122 9.48 -6.51 16.73
C SER A 122 9.02 -7.10 15.40
N ALA A 123 9.35 -8.38 15.17
CA ALA A 123 8.88 -9.15 14.03
C ALA A 123 7.33 -9.23 13.98
N ASP A 124 6.69 -9.30 15.14
CA ASP A 124 5.23 -9.38 15.25
C ASP A 124 4.55 -8.07 14.83
N LEU A 125 5.10 -6.91 15.22
CA LEU A 125 4.59 -5.61 14.78
C LEU A 125 4.72 -5.45 13.26
N SER A 126 5.88 -5.80 12.71
CA SER A 126 6.14 -5.77 11.26
C SER A 126 5.18 -6.70 10.50
N THR A 127 4.93 -7.91 11.04
CA THR A 127 3.99 -8.89 10.46
C THR A 127 2.53 -8.42 10.56
N ARG A 128 2.13 -7.82 11.69
CA ARG A 128 0.79 -7.25 11.87
C ARG A 128 0.49 -6.22 10.79
N ASP A 129 1.42 -5.30 10.54
CA ASP A 129 1.21 -4.23 9.56
C ASP A 129 1.26 -4.77 8.12
N SER A 130 2.06 -5.82 7.88
CA SER A 130 2.02 -6.59 6.62
C SER A 130 0.64 -7.18 6.32
N LEU A 131 0.00 -7.78 7.33
CA LEU A 131 -1.35 -8.35 7.18
C LEU A 131 -2.41 -7.28 6.97
N ARG A 132 -2.35 -6.15 7.69
CA ARG A 132 -3.27 -5.01 7.49
C ARG A 132 -3.14 -4.39 6.10
N CYS A 133 -1.91 -4.29 5.58
CA CYS A 133 -1.66 -3.87 4.19
C CYS A 133 -2.34 -4.82 3.20
N ARG A 134 -2.20 -6.13 3.42
CA ARG A 134 -2.85 -7.15 2.59
C ARG A 134 -4.38 -7.06 2.64
N GLU A 135 -4.97 -6.85 3.82
CA GLU A 135 -6.42 -6.66 3.96
C GLU A 135 -6.95 -5.54 3.07
N ILE A 136 -6.22 -4.41 2.97
CA ILE A 136 -6.59 -3.34 2.03
C ILE A 136 -6.51 -3.85 0.60
N LEU A 137 -5.40 -4.45 0.18
CA LEU A 137 -5.17 -4.90 -1.20
C LEU A 137 -6.20 -5.94 -1.67
N GLU A 138 -6.64 -6.82 -0.77
CA GLU A 138 -7.61 -7.88 -1.06
C GLU A 138 -9.06 -7.40 -0.95
N SER A 139 -9.32 -6.28 -0.28
CA SER A 139 -10.66 -5.73 -0.10
C SER A 139 -11.38 -5.50 -1.43
N ASP A 140 -12.70 -5.74 -1.44
CA ASP A 140 -13.51 -5.47 -2.62
C ASP A 140 -13.51 -3.98 -3.01
N TRP A 141 -13.31 -3.08 -2.05
CA TRP A 141 -13.12 -1.65 -2.35
C TRP A 141 -11.85 -1.41 -3.18
N TYR A 142 -10.71 -1.92 -2.74
CA TYR A 142 -9.46 -1.71 -3.45
C TYR A 142 -9.44 -2.44 -4.80
N ARG A 143 -9.91 -3.70 -4.84
CA ARG A 143 -9.95 -4.49 -6.08
C ARG A 143 -10.88 -3.90 -7.14
N ARG A 144 -12.00 -3.30 -6.74
CA ARG A 144 -12.91 -2.62 -7.70
C ARG A 144 -12.27 -1.38 -8.31
N ASN A 145 -11.48 -0.62 -7.55
CA ASN A 145 -10.88 0.63 -8.02
C ASN A 145 -9.54 0.41 -8.74
N TRP A 146 -8.64 -0.42 -8.19
CA TRP A 146 -7.26 -0.60 -8.69
C TRP A 146 -6.86 -2.05 -8.97
N GLY A 147 -7.79 -3.01 -8.88
CA GLY A 147 -7.51 -4.44 -9.15
C GLY A 147 -7.15 -4.75 -10.61
N HIS A 148 -7.29 -3.79 -11.53
CA HIS A 148 -6.77 -3.88 -12.89
C HIS A 148 -5.29 -3.49 -12.99
N ARG A 149 -4.74 -2.77 -11.99
CA ARG A 149 -3.33 -2.38 -11.89
C ARG A 149 -2.54 -3.33 -11.00
N VAL A 150 -3.12 -3.71 -9.86
CA VAL A 150 -2.45 -4.50 -8.82
C VAL A 150 -3.28 -5.73 -8.49
N ARG A 151 -2.67 -6.91 -8.61
CA ARG A 151 -3.22 -8.16 -8.08
C ARG A 151 -2.12 -8.91 -7.35
N LEU A 152 -2.41 -9.47 -6.19
CA LEU A 152 -1.45 -10.32 -5.49
C LEU A 152 -1.20 -11.60 -6.29
N ALA A 153 0.06 -12.03 -6.33
CA ALA A 153 0.47 -13.29 -6.92
C ALA A 153 0.07 -14.45 -5.99
N GLY A 154 -0.45 -15.54 -6.55
CA GLY A 154 -1.00 -16.65 -5.76
C GLY A 154 0.06 -17.55 -5.10
N ASP A 155 1.28 -17.56 -5.62
CA ASP A 155 2.41 -18.42 -5.24
C ASP A 155 3.34 -17.80 -4.19
N ALA A 156 3.30 -16.48 -4.00
CA ALA A 156 4.06 -15.75 -3.00
C ALA A 156 3.14 -15.14 -1.93
N ASN A 157 2.60 -15.99 -1.04
CA ASN A 157 1.56 -15.59 -0.08
C ASN A 157 1.90 -15.91 1.39
N LEU A 158 3.04 -15.42 1.89
CA LEU A 158 3.45 -15.56 3.29
C LEU A 158 3.08 -14.32 4.09
N LYS A 159 2.83 -14.43 5.40
CA LYS A 159 2.51 -13.26 6.25
C LYS A 159 3.61 -12.18 6.19
N THR A 160 4.86 -12.62 6.07
CA THR A 160 6.06 -11.77 6.02
C THR A 160 6.54 -11.46 4.61
N TYR A 161 5.98 -12.08 3.57
CA TYR A 161 6.37 -11.82 2.19
C TYR A 161 5.23 -12.04 1.21
N PHE A 162 4.95 -11.05 0.38
CA PHE A 162 4.06 -11.23 -0.76
C PHE A 162 4.44 -10.39 -1.96
N ALA A 163 4.10 -10.90 -3.14
CA ALA A 163 4.32 -10.24 -4.42
C ALA A 163 3.01 -9.94 -5.13
N ASN A 164 3.06 -9.04 -6.09
CA ASN A 164 1.98 -8.77 -7.02
C ASN A 164 2.36 -9.18 -8.45
N THR A 165 1.36 -9.26 -9.32
CA THR A 165 1.53 -9.72 -10.71
C THR A 165 2.30 -8.75 -11.61
N ALA A 166 2.63 -7.55 -11.13
CA ALA A 166 3.45 -6.57 -11.84
C ALA A 166 4.94 -6.64 -11.47
N GLY A 167 5.33 -7.59 -10.61
CA GLY A 167 6.72 -7.79 -10.17
C GLY A 167 7.10 -7.03 -8.90
N GLY A 168 6.19 -6.23 -8.34
CA GLY A 168 6.40 -5.60 -7.03
C GLY A 168 6.22 -6.60 -5.89
N TRP A 169 6.90 -6.34 -4.78
CA TRP A 169 6.82 -7.18 -3.60
C TRP A 169 6.96 -6.39 -2.31
N ARG A 170 6.48 -7.00 -1.23
CA ARG A 170 6.62 -6.52 0.13
C ARG A 170 7.23 -7.62 0.99
N MET A 171 8.26 -7.27 1.75
CA MET A 171 8.84 -8.10 2.79
C MET A 171 8.77 -7.39 4.14
N ALA A 172 8.36 -8.13 5.18
CA ALA A 172 8.34 -7.71 6.57
C ALA A 172 9.36 -8.54 7.35
N THR A 173 10.27 -7.85 8.04
CA THR A 173 11.35 -8.46 8.81
C THR A 173 11.51 -7.76 10.16
N SER A 174 12.42 -8.27 10.99
CA SER A 174 12.86 -7.62 12.23
C SER A 174 14.26 -7.05 12.06
N VAL A 175 14.66 -6.16 12.96
CA VAL A 175 16.08 -5.80 13.12
C VAL A 175 16.87 -7.07 13.44
N GLY A 176 18.01 -7.27 12.76
CA GLY A 176 18.77 -8.52 12.81
C GLY A 176 18.21 -9.68 11.97
N GLY A 177 17.02 -9.50 11.37
CA GLY A 177 16.35 -10.49 10.54
C GLY A 177 16.87 -10.53 9.10
N ARG A 178 16.25 -11.41 8.29
CA ARG A 178 16.53 -11.54 6.85
C ARG A 178 16.22 -10.22 6.14
N GLY A 179 17.12 -9.80 5.25
CA GLY A 179 16.95 -8.62 4.41
C GLY A 179 18.20 -8.30 3.59
N THR A 180 19.38 -8.73 4.04
CA THR A 180 20.64 -8.57 3.30
C THR A 180 20.56 -9.24 1.93
N GLY A 181 20.95 -8.51 0.89
CA GLY A 181 20.92 -8.96 -0.50
C GLY A 181 19.58 -8.73 -1.22
N GLU A 182 18.56 -8.24 -0.51
CA GLU A 182 17.35 -7.75 -1.16
C GLU A 182 17.58 -6.32 -1.68
N HIS A 183 17.01 -6.00 -2.85
CA HIS A 183 17.13 -4.69 -3.47
C HIS A 183 15.76 -3.98 -3.53
N PRO A 184 15.22 -3.51 -2.39
CA PRO A 184 13.96 -2.77 -2.37
C PRO A 184 14.12 -1.35 -2.91
N ASP A 185 13.06 -0.82 -3.50
CA ASP A 185 12.96 0.58 -3.90
C ASP A 185 12.66 1.46 -2.67
N PHE A 186 11.88 0.93 -1.72
CA PHE A 186 11.54 1.58 -0.45
C PHE A 186 12.02 0.77 0.76
N ARG A 187 12.77 1.45 1.63
CA ARG A 187 13.30 0.91 2.89
C ARG A 187 12.64 1.65 4.05
N VAL A 188 11.85 0.94 4.85
CA VAL A 188 11.07 1.53 5.94
C VAL A 188 11.46 0.93 7.28
N TRP A 189 11.78 1.80 8.24
CA TRP A 189 12.10 1.45 9.62
C TRP A 189 11.04 2.02 10.54
N ASP A 190 10.23 1.14 11.15
CA ASP A 190 9.24 1.54 12.15
C ASP A 190 9.68 1.07 13.53
N ASP A 191 9.98 2.03 14.41
CA ASP A 191 10.51 1.80 15.75
C ASP A 191 11.71 0.82 15.72
N PRO A 192 12.90 1.22 15.21
CA PRO A 192 14.03 0.30 15.07
C PRO A 192 14.67 -0.09 16.41
N HIS A 193 14.34 0.61 17.50
CA HIS A 193 14.82 0.31 18.84
C HIS A 193 13.65 0.03 19.76
N LYS A 194 13.81 -0.97 20.63
CA LYS A 194 12.98 -1.11 21.81
C LYS A 194 13.32 0.01 22.79
N VAL A 195 12.31 0.65 23.39
CA VAL A 195 12.50 1.81 24.28
C VAL A 195 13.52 1.53 25.39
N THR A 196 13.51 0.34 25.97
CA THR A 196 14.44 -0.07 27.05
C THR A 196 15.88 -0.29 26.59
N GLU A 197 16.10 -0.54 25.30
CA GLU A 197 17.41 -0.84 24.71
C GLU A 197 18.01 0.38 24.01
N ALA A 198 17.18 1.40 23.72
CA ALA A 198 17.59 2.62 23.03
C ALA A 198 18.63 3.46 23.81
N GLU A 199 18.73 3.28 25.13
CA GLU A 199 19.73 3.97 25.97
C GLU A 199 21.11 3.31 25.92
N SER A 200 21.21 2.07 25.44
CA SER A 200 22.48 1.33 25.32
C SER A 200 23.21 1.69 24.03
N ASP A 201 24.42 2.24 24.15
CA ASP A 201 25.32 2.50 23.01
C ASP A 201 25.58 1.24 22.17
N VAL A 202 25.77 0.10 22.82
CA VAL A 202 26.06 -1.18 22.16
C VAL A 202 24.87 -1.63 21.30
N GLU A 203 23.65 -1.55 21.86
CA GLU A 203 22.45 -1.92 21.11
C GLU A 203 22.19 -0.95 19.96
N ARG A 204 22.42 0.36 20.18
CA ARG A 204 22.34 1.36 19.11
C ARG A 204 23.30 1.04 17.97
N GLU A 205 24.56 0.77 18.27
CA GLU A 205 25.55 0.40 17.26
C GLU A 205 25.18 -0.87 16.51
N ASN A 206 24.65 -1.89 17.19
CA ASN A 206 24.23 -3.14 16.56
C ASN A 206 23.12 -2.90 15.51
N VAL A 207 22.10 -2.10 15.84
CA VAL A 207 21.04 -1.75 14.89
C VAL A 207 21.59 -0.95 13.72
N LEU A 208 22.50 0.00 13.96
CA LEU A 208 23.14 0.79 12.91
C LEU A 208 23.99 -0.08 11.98
N ARG A 209 24.77 -1.03 12.51
CA ARG A 209 25.54 -1.98 11.71
C ARG A 209 24.65 -2.87 10.85
N TRP A 210 23.56 -3.38 11.44
CA TRP A 210 22.59 -4.16 10.67
C TRP A 210 21.96 -3.32 9.56
N ARG A 211 21.53 -2.09 9.86
CA ARG A 211 21.00 -1.14 8.87
C ARG A 211 21.99 -0.97 7.70
N ASP A 212 23.26 -0.73 8.00
CA ASP A 212 24.27 -0.48 6.98
C ASP A 212 24.59 -1.75 6.17
N GLY A 213 24.64 -2.92 6.79
CA GLY A 213 24.94 -4.18 6.10
C GLY A 213 23.78 -4.75 5.28
N THR A 214 22.53 -4.50 5.71
CA THR A 214 21.33 -5.04 5.06
C THR A 214 20.77 -4.07 4.02
N LEU A 215 20.98 -2.76 4.19
CA LEU A 215 20.22 -1.73 3.47
C LEU A 215 21.04 -0.56 2.92
N ALA A 216 22.38 -0.66 2.86
CA ALA A 216 23.22 0.30 2.15
C ALA A 216 22.86 0.46 0.65
#